data_AF-A0A8S9ZVJ5-F1
#
_entry.id   AF-A0A8S9ZVJ5-F1
#
_cell.length_a   1.000
_cell.length_b   1.000
_cell.length_c   1.000
_cell.angle_alpha   90.00
_cell.angle_beta   90.00
_cell.angle_gamma   90.00
#
_symmetry.space_group_name_H-M   'P 1'
#
loop_
_entity.id
_entity.type
_entity.pdbx_description
1 polymer ?
#
loop_
_entity_poly.entity_id
_entity_poly.type
_entity_poly.pdbx_seq_one_letter_code
_entity_poly.pdbx_strand_id
1 'polypeptide(L)'
;MNLLFQFGMRTKELEMGFDRKTEGLTFRQRRRLQERESWKRYWEIREKESRGTISDRFAYYVHYYASLPATFFREKIVEPLNDRFQPVYYHRKLDRVPDIDQCGVHDRVCIFEANEQYRFDKLVDSNIVMLLHFRAQECKDFFGPTKLHMCAKYFDDYEEADLNFFIKYGEIGSSSDVVDAYMKQKHRLIWERRHPQIMAERKRVYDEHKKAMAEGKYELKFWNKFALYDKKYEYHGGTFFGHHWNNTKLPFEGDQPISKDWRYYKKLSEDKDFDKRNYPIWLNEAVEKAKILEEEAKNKKAV
;
A
#
# COMPACT_ATOMS: atom_id res chain seq x y z
N MET A 1 -35.80 9.52 20.02
CA MET A 1 -34.97 9.58 18.79
C MET A 1 -33.97 10.75 18.76
N ASN A 2 -34.28 11.94 19.31
CA ASN A 2 -33.35 13.08 19.30
C ASN A 2 -32.07 12.90 20.14
N LEU A 3 -32.10 12.17 21.27
CA LEU A 3 -30.93 12.03 22.15
C LEU A 3 -29.79 11.18 21.54
N LEU A 4 -30.11 10.11 20.80
CA LEU A 4 -29.11 9.24 20.15
C LEU A 4 -28.45 9.95 18.95
N PHE A 5 -29.22 10.73 18.19
CA PHE A 5 -28.68 11.54 17.10
C PHE A 5 -27.77 12.67 17.62
N GLN A 6 -28.14 13.29 18.73
CA GLN A 6 -27.36 14.35 19.36
C GLN A 6 -26.09 13.81 20.05
N PHE A 7 -26.12 12.59 20.60
CA PHE A 7 -24.91 11.90 21.07
C PHE A 7 -23.98 11.49 19.92
N GLY A 8 -24.51 10.94 18.82
CA GLY A 8 -23.71 10.52 17.66
C GLY A 8 -23.08 11.68 16.87
N MET A 9 -23.71 12.86 16.85
CA MET A 9 -23.07 14.08 16.33
C MET A 9 -21.97 14.57 17.28
N ARG A 10 -22.22 14.55 18.59
CA ARG A 10 -21.26 15.03 19.60
C ARG A 10 -19.99 14.17 19.68
N THR A 11 -20.09 12.85 19.44
CA THR A 11 -18.91 11.97 19.35
C THR A 11 -18.09 12.24 18.10
N LYS A 12 -18.73 12.48 16.94
CA LYS A 12 -18.03 12.88 15.71
C LYS A 12 -17.38 14.26 15.83
N GLU A 13 -18.01 15.21 16.50
CA GLU A 13 -17.42 16.53 16.80
C GLU A 13 -16.17 16.41 17.69
N LEU A 14 -16.19 15.51 18.69
CA LEU A 14 -15.03 15.20 19.53
C LEU A 14 -13.91 14.49 18.74
N GLU A 15 -14.23 13.56 17.85
CA GLU A 15 -13.27 12.93 16.93
C GLU A 15 -12.66 13.95 15.93
N MET A 16 -13.43 14.97 15.55
CA MET A 16 -12.96 16.11 14.75
C MET A 16 -12.31 17.22 15.59
N GLY A 17 -12.15 17.04 16.91
CA GLY A 17 -11.47 17.99 17.80
C GLY A 17 -12.23 19.31 18.06
N PHE A 18 -13.56 19.33 17.88
CA PHE A 18 -14.42 20.44 18.27
C PHE A 18 -14.83 20.29 19.74
N ASP A 19 -13.88 20.60 20.64
CA ASP A 19 -14.14 20.69 22.08
C ASP A 19 -14.60 22.11 22.43
N ARG A 20 -15.51 22.25 23.41
CA ARG A 20 -16.05 23.55 23.86
C ARG A 20 -14.94 24.50 24.36
N LYS A 21 -13.84 23.91 24.85
CA LYS A 21 -12.61 24.61 25.29
C LYS A 21 -11.83 25.27 24.15
N THR A 22 -12.14 24.92 22.90
CA THR A 22 -11.45 25.39 21.70
C THR A 22 -12.29 26.32 20.82
N GLU A 23 -13.47 26.72 21.31
CA GLU A 23 -14.33 27.70 20.65
C GLU A 23 -13.57 29.03 20.43
N GLY A 24 -13.55 29.51 19.19
CA GLY A 24 -12.84 30.74 18.78
C GLY A 24 -11.37 30.55 18.36
N LEU A 25 -10.79 29.35 18.48
CA LEU A 25 -9.41 29.08 18.05
C LEU A 25 -9.33 28.63 16.59
N THR A 26 -8.29 29.10 15.88
CA THR A 26 -7.98 28.59 14.54
C THR A 26 -7.67 27.09 14.58
N PHE A 27 -7.92 26.37 13.49
CA PHE A 27 -7.62 24.93 13.39
C PHE A 27 -6.17 24.61 13.79
N ARG A 28 -5.23 25.48 13.43
CA ARG A 28 -3.81 25.35 13.79
C ARG A 28 -3.57 25.46 15.30
N GLN A 29 -4.13 26.47 15.95
CA GLN A 29 -3.99 26.64 17.40
C GLN A 29 -4.56 25.43 18.14
N ARG A 30 -5.68 24.88 17.65
CA ARG A 30 -6.27 23.65 18.19
C ARG A 30 -5.34 22.45 18.05
N ARG A 31 -4.76 22.24 16.87
CA ARG A 31 -3.80 21.15 16.63
C ARG A 31 -2.58 21.27 17.55
N ARG A 32 -2.04 22.47 17.75
CA ARG A 32 -0.93 22.70 18.69
C ARG A 32 -1.29 22.36 20.13
N LEU A 33 -2.50 22.67 20.57
CA LEU A 33 -2.96 22.30 21.91
C LEU A 33 -3.04 20.78 22.06
N GLN A 34 -3.63 20.10 21.09
CA GLN A 34 -3.68 18.63 21.06
C GLN A 34 -2.28 18.01 21.09
N GLU A 35 -1.35 18.53 20.27
CA GLU A 35 0.05 18.09 20.25
C GLU A 35 0.75 18.31 21.60
N ARG A 36 0.49 19.44 22.28
CA ARG A 36 1.04 19.71 23.62
C ARG A 36 0.47 18.74 24.66
N GLU A 37 -0.82 18.41 24.58
CA GLU A 37 -1.44 17.42 25.47
C GLU A 37 -0.90 16.02 25.21
N SER A 38 -0.76 15.60 23.95
CA SER A 38 -0.16 14.31 23.61
C SER A 38 1.29 14.23 24.06
N TRP A 39 2.05 15.33 23.94
CA TRP A 39 3.43 15.40 24.39
C TRP A 39 3.56 15.29 25.91
N LYS A 40 2.66 15.94 26.67
CA LYS A 40 2.61 15.78 28.14
C LYS A 40 2.29 14.33 28.53
N ARG A 41 1.29 13.72 27.90
CA ARG A 41 0.94 12.31 28.13
C ARG A 41 2.09 11.37 27.80
N TYR A 42 2.83 11.63 26.73
CA TYR A 42 4.03 10.86 26.37
C TYR A 42 5.04 10.85 27.52
N TRP A 43 5.35 12.02 28.10
CA TRP A 43 6.27 12.10 29.24
C TRP A 43 5.73 11.44 30.50
N GLU A 44 4.43 11.55 30.78
CA GLU A 44 3.79 10.84 31.90
C GLU A 44 3.92 9.31 31.77
N ILE A 45 3.76 8.77 30.56
CA ILE A 45 3.93 7.35 30.29
C ILE A 45 5.41 6.95 30.46
N ARG A 46 6.32 7.71 29.84
CA ARG A 46 7.77 7.46 29.94
C ARG A 46 8.29 7.53 31.37
N GLU A 47 7.78 8.46 32.17
CA GLU A 47 8.16 8.57 33.58
C GLU A 47 7.74 7.31 34.35
N LYS A 48 6.55 6.76 34.09
CA LYS A 48 6.07 5.52 34.70
C LYS A 48 6.90 4.32 34.25
N GLU A 49 7.18 4.19 32.95
CA GLU A 49 8.03 3.11 32.40
C GLU A 49 9.44 3.12 33.00
N SER A 50 9.99 4.31 33.27
CA SER A 50 11.36 4.44 33.79
C SER A 50 11.55 4.00 35.25
N ARG A 51 10.48 3.70 36.01
CA ARG A 51 10.55 3.36 37.44
C ARG A 51 11.08 1.94 37.74
N GLY A 52 11.47 1.18 36.71
CA GLY A 52 11.98 -0.19 36.84
C GLY A 52 13.49 -0.28 37.11
N THR A 53 14.32 0.08 36.12
CA THR A 53 15.78 -0.06 36.20
C THR A 53 16.48 1.30 36.30
N ILE A 54 17.68 1.32 36.90
CA ILE A 54 18.50 2.56 37.01
C ILE A 54 18.90 3.08 35.62
N SER A 55 19.19 2.18 34.66
CA SER A 55 19.54 2.55 33.28
C SER A 55 18.38 3.23 32.55
N ASP A 56 17.16 2.72 32.68
CA ASP A 56 15.97 3.32 32.05
C ASP A 56 15.65 4.68 32.65
N ARG A 57 15.83 4.82 33.97
CA ARG A 57 15.69 6.08 34.70
C ARG A 57 16.70 7.12 34.23
N PHE A 58 17.96 6.74 34.05
CA PHE A 58 18.99 7.61 33.51
C PHE A 58 18.70 8.03 32.07
N ALA A 59 18.37 7.07 31.20
CA ALA A 59 18.01 7.34 29.81
C ALA A 59 16.79 8.26 29.68
N TYR A 60 15.78 8.09 30.56
CA TYR A 60 14.64 9.00 30.66
C TYR A 60 15.08 10.44 30.93
N TYR A 61 15.90 10.67 31.97
CA TYR A 61 16.32 12.02 32.31
C TYR A 61 17.17 12.64 31.21
N VAL A 62 18.10 11.89 30.62
CA VAL A 62 18.91 12.37 29.49
C VAL A 62 18.01 12.80 28.33
N HIS A 63 17.05 11.96 27.94
CA HIS A 63 16.11 12.28 26.87
C HIS A 63 15.22 13.48 27.22
N TYR A 64 14.72 13.55 28.45
CA TYR A 64 13.89 14.65 28.94
C TYR A 64 14.64 15.98 28.87
N TYR A 65 15.82 16.06 29.49
CA TYR A 65 16.62 17.29 29.51
C TYR A 65 17.12 17.70 28.12
N ALA A 66 17.40 16.75 27.23
CA ALA A 66 17.73 17.04 25.83
C ALA A 66 16.53 17.61 25.06
N SER A 67 15.30 17.18 25.38
CA SER A 67 14.08 17.62 24.70
C SER A 67 13.57 19.00 25.13
N LEU A 68 13.88 19.44 26.36
CA LEU A 68 13.46 20.72 26.91
C LEU A 68 13.90 21.92 26.05
N PRO A 69 15.20 22.07 25.68
CA PRO A 69 15.63 23.19 24.84
C PRO A 69 14.99 23.14 23.44
N ALA A 70 14.81 21.95 22.86
CA ALA A 70 14.15 21.80 21.57
C ALA A 70 12.67 22.22 21.63
N THR A 71 11.96 21.84 22.69
CA THR A 71 10.56 22.22 22.92
C THR A 71 10.43 23.74 23.13
N PHE A 72 11.33 24.32 23.93
CA PHE A 72 11.40 25.77 24.13
C PHE A 72 11.64 26.52 22.80
N PHE A 73 12.61 26.07 22.00
CA PHE A 73 12.90 26.68 20.70
C PHE A 73 11.70 26.61 19.75
N ARG A 74 11.05 25.44 19.67
CA ARG A 74 9.85 25.23 18.86
C ARG A 74 8.72 26.19 19.26
N GLU A 75 8.41 26.28 20.55
CA GLU A 75 7.27 27.04 21.06
C GLU A 75 7.51 28.55 21.13
N LYS A 76 8.72 28.99 21.48
CA LYS A 76 9.02 30.42 21.67
C LYS A 76 9.54 31.11 20.41
N ILE A 77 10.22 30.40 19.53
CA ILE A 77 10.87 31.00 18.35
C ILE A 77 10.17 30.56 17.07
N VAL A 78 10.06 29.25 16.83
CA VAL A 78 9.56 28.73 15.54
C VAL A 78 8.07 28.99 15.35
N GLU A 79 7.23 28.66 16.34
CA GLU A 79 5.77 28.84 16.23
C GLU A 79 5.36 30.30 15.95
N PRO A 80 5.86 31.32 16.70
CA PRO A 80 5.50 32.72 16.44
C PRO A 80 6.12 33.29 15.16
N LEU A 81 7.29 32.81 14.75
CA LEU A 81 7.90 33.21 13.48
C LEU A 81 7.10 32.66 12.30
N ASN A 82 6.71 31.39 12.38
CA ASN A 82 5.89 30.74 11.37
C ASN A 82 4.51 31.42 11.31
N ASP A 83 3.89 31.78 12.44
CA ASP A 83 2.61 32.51 12.43
C ASP A 83 2.69 33.89 11.75
N ARG A 84 3.85 34.57 11.84
CA ARG A 84 4.04 35.91 11.23
C ARG A 84 4.37 35.86 9.75
N PHE A 85 5.15 34.88 9.29
CA PHE A 85 5.74 34.87 7.94
C PHE A 85 5.34 33.65 7.11
N GLN A 86 4.19 33.04 7.38
CA GLN A 86 3.79 31.83 6.68
C GLN A 86 3.46 32.11 5.20
N PRO A 87 4.12 31.46 4.24
CA PRO A 87 3.64 31.43 2.87
C PRO A 87 2.40 30.53 2.79
N VAL A 88 1.33 31.04 2.19
CA VAL A 88 0.14 30.23 1.87
C VAL A 88 0.42 29.46 0.59
N TYR A 89 0.30 28.15 0.63
CA TYR A 89 0.38 27.27 -0.54
C TYR A 89 -0.96 26.56 -0.73
N TYR A 90 -1.33 26.34 -1.99
CA TYR A 90 -2.56 25.64 -2.36
C TYR A 90 -2.23 24.36 -3.10
N HIS A 91 -3.05 23.34 -2.89
CA HIS A 91 -2.99 22.15 -3.74
C HIS A 91 -3.55 22.50 -5.12
N ARG A 92 -2.76 22.24 -6.17
CA ARG A 92 -3.21 22.44 -7.55
C ARG A 92 -4.35 21.47 -7.83
N LYS A 93 -5.47 21.98 -8.33
CA LYS A 93 -6.57 21.17 -8.85
C LYS A 93 -6.46 21.16 -10.37
N LEU A 94 -6.41 19.96 -10.93
CA LEU A 94 -6.46 19.73 -12.36
C LEU A 94 -7.83 19.14 -12.67
N ASP A 95 -8.54 19.77 -13.59
CA ASP A 95 -9.80 19.23 -14.08
C ASP A 95 -9.53 18.04 -15.02
N ARG A 96 -10.54 17.18 -15.16
CA ARG A 96 -10.46 16.03 -16.06
C ARG A 96 -10.57 16.49 -17.51
N VAL A 97 -9.71 15.94 -18.35
CA VAL A 97 -9.68 16.03 -19.81
C VAL A 97 -10.42 14.81 -20.38
N PRO A 98 -10.96 14.87 -21.61
CA PRO A 98 -11.43 13.67 -22.32
C PRO A 98 -10.36 12.57 -22.36
N ASP A 99 -10.79 11.33 -22.15
CA ASP A 99 -9.93 10.16 -22.22
C ASP A 99 -9.61 9.78 -23.69
N ILE A 100 -8.61 8.91 -23.88
CA ILE A 100 -8.10 8.53 -25.21
C ILE A 100 -9.12 7.84 -26.12
N ASP A 101 -10.15 7.22 -25.54
CA ASP A 101 -11.23 6.55 -26.28
C ASP A 101 -12.23 7.52 -26.92
N GLN A 102 -12.30 8.76 -26.42
CA GLN A 102 -13.14 9.84 -26.94
C GLN A 102 -12.43 10.67 -28.01
N CYS A 103 -11.09 10.66 -28.02
CA CYS A 103 -10.30 11.42 -28.98
C CYS A 103 -10.41 10.85 -30.41
N GLY A 104 -10.38 11.75 -31.39
CA GLY A 104 -10.21 11.37 -32.79
C GLY A 104 -8.80 10.82 -33.06
N VAL A 105 -8.68 9.83 -33.95
CA VAL A 105 -7.40 9.14 -34.26
C VAL A 105 -6.28 10.09 -34.71
N HIS A 106 -6.64 11.20 -35.36
CA HIS A 106 -5.70 12.19 -35.88
C HIS A 106 -5.67 13.50 -35.07
N ASP A 107 -6.43 13.60 -33.98
CA ASP A 107 -6.45 14.78 -33.13
C ASP A 107 -5.28 14.74 -32.14
N ARG A 108 -4.16 15.34 -32.54
CA ARG A 108 -2.94 15.37 -31.72
C ARG A 108 -3.09 16.19 -30.44
N VAL A 109 -3.98 17.17 -30.41
CA VAL A 109 -4.18 18.02 -29.23
C VAL A 109 -4.93 17.24 -28.16
N CYS A 110 -6.03 16.59 -28.52
CA CYS A 110 -6.77 15.71 -27.62
C CYS A 110 -5.88 14.58 -27.07
N ILE A 111 -5.13 13.91 -27.95
CA ILE A 111 -4.21 12.83 -27.54
C ILE A 111 -3.12 13.34 -26.59
N PHE A 112 -2.59 14.54 -26.83
CA PHE A 112 -1.56 15.14 -25.97
C PHE A 112 -2.11 15.41 -24.57
N GLU A 113 -3.27 16.07 -24.45
CA GLU A 113 -3.88 16.37 -23.15
C GLU A 113 -4.26 15.09 -22.39
N ALA A 114 -4.81 14.08 -23.09
CA ALA A 114 -5.12 12.78 -22.53
C ALA A 114 -3.85 12.05 -22.03
N ASN A 115 -2.73 12.17 -22.76
CA ASN A 115 -1.46 11.57 -22.35
C ASN A 115 -0.88 12.27 -21.11
N GLU A 116 -1.00 13.59 -21.00
CA GLU A 116 -0.58 14.32 -19.81
C GLU A 116 -1.43 13.94 -18.59
N GLN A 117 -2.75 13.82 -18.75
CA GLN A 117 -3.61 13.30 -17.67
C GLN A 117 -3.20 11.89 -17.25
N TYR A 118 -2.95 10.99 -18.23
CA TYR A 118 -2.48 9.63 -17.95
C TYR A 118 -1.16 9.62 -17.15
N ARG A 119 -0.21 10.51 -17.47
CA ARG A 119 1.05 10.64 -16.72
C ARG A 119 0.81 11.08 -15.28
N PHE A 120 -0.07 12.05 -15.07
CA PHE A 120 -0.44 12.47 -13.71
C PHE A 120 -1.14 11.35 -12.94
N ASP A 121 -2.09 10.65 -13.55
CA ASP A 121 -2.79 9.54 -12.91
C ASP A 121 -1.82 8.39 -12.57
N LYS A 122 -0.85 8.09 -13.44
CA LYS A 122 0.21 7.12 -13.15
C LYS A 122 1.08 7.53 -11.97
N LEU A 123 1.44 8.82 -11.87
CA LEU A 123 2.19 9.35 -10.74
C LEU A 123 1.37 9.27 -9.44
N VAL A 124 0.09 9.63 -9.48
CA VAL A 124 -0.81 9.55 -8.32
C VAL A 124 -0.99 8.10 -7.86
N ASP A 125 -1.29 7.18 -8.78
CA ASP A 125 -1.44 5.76 -8.49
C ASP A 125 -0.16 5.16 -7.88
N SER A 126 1.01 5.58 -8.37
CA SER A 126 2.31 5.15 -7.81
C SER A 126 2.50 5.62 -6.36
N ASN A 127 2.11 6.87 -6.05
CA ASN A 127 2.14 7.39 -4.69
C ASN A 127 1.12 6.70 -3.77
N ILE A 128 -0.04 6.28 -4.30
CA ILE A 128 -1.03 5.50 -3.53
C ILE A 128 -0.44 4.15 -3.12
N VAL A 129 0.16 3.42 -4.05
CA VAL A 129 0.81 2.13 -3.75
C VAL A 129 1.94 2.31 -2.74
N MET A 130 2.76 3.35 -2.89
CA MET A 130 3.81 3.70 -1.95
C MET A 130 3.27 4.00 -0.53
N LEU A 131 2.15 4.73 -0.41
CA LEU A 131 1.53 4.99 0.88
C LEU A 131 1.04 3.71 1.56
N LEU A 132 0.45 2.79 0.78
CA LEU A 132 0.01 1.48 1.29
C LEU A 132 1.20 0.62 1.72
N HIS A 133 2.30 0.68 0.96
CA HIS A 133 3.55 0.03 1.33
C HIS A 133 4.06 0.51 2.69
N PHE A 134 4.17 1.82 2.89
CA PHE A 134 4.63 2.38 4.16
C PHE A 134 3.71 1.99 5.32
N ARG A 135 2.40 1.97 5.13
CA ARG A 135 1.46 1.50 6.17
C ARG A 135 1.69 0.04 6.56
N ALA A 136 1.90 -0.82 5.57
CA ALA A 136 2.20 -2.23 5.82
C ALA A 136 3.53 -2.39 6.58
N GLN A 137 4.56 -1.62 6.17
CA GLN A 137 5.86 -1.64 6.82
C GLN A 137 5.81 -1.07 8.25
N GLU A 138 5.19 0.08 8.47
CA GLU A 138 5.02 0.66 9.81
C GLU A 138 4.30 -0.29 10.77
N CYS A 139 3.27 -1.01 10.27
CA CYS A 139 2.60 -2.02 11.07
C CYS A 139 3.53 -3.20 11.41
N LYS A 140 4.29 -3.69 10.42
CA LYS A 140 5.30 -4.75 10.62
C LYS A 140 6.33 -4.34 11.65
N ASP A 141 6.83 -3.12 11.58
CA ASP A 141 7.85 -2.58 12.47
C ASP A 141 7.30 -2.38 13.89
N PHE A 142 6.04 -1.92 14.02
CA PHE A 142 5.39 -1.73 15.32
C PHE A 142 5.12 -3.04 16.07
N PHE A 143 4.57 -4.04 15.38
CA PHE A 143 4.20 -5.32 16.00
C PHE A 143 5.34 -6.35 16.04
N GLY A 144 6.37 -6.18 15.21
CA GLY A 144 7.46 -7.12 15.04
C GLY A 144 7.03 -8.43 14.34
N PRO A 145 7.96 -9.40 14.19
CA PRO A 145 7.72 -10.61 13.39
C PRO A 145 6.72 -11.59 14.01
N THR A 146 6.43 -11.47 15.31
CA THR A 146 5.59 -12.43 16.05
C THR A 146 4.09 -12.18 15.92
N LYS A 147 3.68 -10.95 15.59
CA LYS A 147 2.26 -10.52 15.57
C LYS A 147 1.81 -9.99 14.21
N LEU A 148 2.36 -10.53 13.11
CA LEU A 148 2.04 -10.11 11.74
C LEU A 148 0.55 -10.24 11.38
N HIS A 149 -0.19 -11.16 12.02
CA HIS A 149 -1.63 -11.31 11.80
C HIS A 149 -2.43 -10.04 12.13
N MET A 150 -1.94 -9.19 13.03
CA MET A 150 -2.58 -7.89 13.33
C MET A 150 -2.47 -6.91 12.17
N CYS A 151 -1.47 -7.10 11.29
CA CYS A 151 -1.22 -6.28 10.11
C CYS A 151 -1.89 -6.81 8.84
N ALA A 152 -2.67 -7.89 8.95
CA ALA A 152 -3.27 -8.60 7.82
C ALA A 152 -3.93 -7.67 6.80
N LYS A 153 -4.76 -6.74 7.29
CA LYS A 153 -5.49 -5.79 6.46
C LYS A 153 -4.55 -4.91 5.62
N TYR A 154 -3.48 -4.38 6.22
CA TYR A 154 -2.58 -3.45 5.52
C TYR A 154 -1.80 -4.14 4.42
N PHE A 155 -1.37 -5.38 4.65
CA PHE A 155 -0.74 -6.19 3.61
C PHE A 155 -1.71 -6.55 2.50
N ASP A 156 -2.95 -6.90 2.83
CA ASP A 156 -3.99 -7.20 1.84
C ASP A 156 -4.30 -5.99 0.94
N ASP A 157 -4.54 -4.82 1.56
CA ASP A 157 -4.77 -3.55 0.86
C ASP A 157 -3.59 -3.21 -0.07
N TYR A 158 -2.36 -3.43 0.40
CA TYR A 158 -1.14 -3.16 -0.37
C TYR A 158 -0.99 -4.12 -1.56
N GLU A 159 -1.09 -5.43 -1.35
CA GLU A 159 -0.92 -6.44 -2.41
C GLU A 159 -2.02 -6.35 -3.47
N GLU A 160 -3.26 -6.06 -3.07
CA GLU A 160 -4.36 -5.79 -4.01
C GLU A 160 -4.05 -4.55 -4.86
N ALA A 161 -3.59 -3.47 -4.24
CA ALA A 161 -3.24 -2.24 -4.95
C ALA A 161 -2.04 -2.42 -5.88
N ASP A 162 -1.00 -3.12 -5.45
CA ASP A 162 0.18 -3.43 -6.26
C ASP A 162 -0.18 -4.30 -7.47
N LEU A 163 -1.02 -5.33 -7.29
CA LEU A 163 -1.51 -6.14 -8.39
C LEU A 163 -2.30 -5.30 -9.40
N ASN A 164 -3.21 -4.45 -8.92
CA ASN A 164 -4.01 -3.57 -9.78
C ASN A 164 -3.12 -2.56 -10.53
N PHE A 165 -2.11 -2.02 -9.86
CA PHE A 165 -1.11 -1.15 -10.47
C PHE A 165 -0.31 -1.88 -11.55
N PHE A 166 0.12 -3.11 -11.31
CA PHE A 166 0.82 -3.94 -12.30
C PHE A 166 -0.08 -4.33 -13.49
N ILE A 167 -1.34 -4.65 -13.25
CA ILE A 167 -2.32 -4.92 -14.32
C ILE A 167 -2.47 -3.71 -15.24
N LYS A 168 -2.48 -2.49 -14.69
CA LYS A 168 -2.61 -1.26 -15.48
C LYS A 168 -1.28 -0.84 -16.14
N TYR A 169 -0.19 -0.74 -15.38
CA TYR A 169 1.07 -0.11 -15.80
C TYR A 169 2.27 -1.06 -15.89
N GLY A 170 2.12 -2.34 -15.55
CA GLY A 170 3.21 -3.31 -15.67
C GLY A 170 3.50 -3.66 -17.12
N GLU A 171 4.75 -4.01 -17.43
CA GLU A 171 5.20 -4.56 -18.72
C GLU A 171 5.00 -3.68 -19.97
N ILE A 172 4.42 -2.49 -19.81
CA ILE A 172 4.45 -1.44 -20.82
C ILE A 172 5.83 -0.77 -20.77
N GLY A 173 6.37 -0.40 -21.94
CA GLY A 173 7.72 0.17 -22.06
C GLY A 173 7.90 1.51 -21.34
N SER A 174 9.14 1.97 -21.19
CA SER A 174 9.47 3.26 -20.54
C SER A 174 8.93 4.46 -21.28
N SER A 175 8.89 4.35 -22.61
CA SER A 175 8.27 5.31 -23.50
C SER A 175 6.79 5.01 -23.78
N SER A 176 6.08 4.31 -22.89
CA SER A 176 4.66 3.97 -23.12
C SER A 176 3.76 5.18 -22.96
N ASP A 177 2.83 5.31 -23.91
CA ASP A 177 1.81 6.35 -23.92
C ASP A 177 0.45 5.80 -23.48
N VAL A 178 -0.52 6.70 -23.29
CA VAL A 178 -1.92 6.36 -22.97
C VAL A 178 -2.54 5.36 -23.98
N VAL A 179 -2.10 5.40 -25.23
CA VAL A 179 -2.55 4.48 -26.29
C VAL A 179 -2.14 3.03 -25.99
N ASP A 180 -0.92 2.81 -25.52
CA ASP A 180 -0.43 1.46 -25.18
C ASP A 180 -1.17 0.89 -23.99
N ALA A 181 -1.41 1.72 -22.97
CA ALA A 181 -2.21 1.34 -21.81
C ALA A 181 -3.64 0.96 -22.21
N TYR A 182 -4.24 1.71 -23.14
CA TYR A 182 -5.56 1.42 -23.68
C TYR A 182 -5.59 0.12 -24.50
N MET A 183 -4.56 -0.16 -25.30
CA MET A 183 -4.45 -1.44 -26.03
C MET A 183 -4.25 -2.63 -25.09
N LYS A 184 -3.49 -2.46 -24.01
CA LYS A 184 -3.36 -3.46 -22.95
C LYS A 184 -4.71 -3.75 -22.27
N GLN A 185 -5.47 -2.69 -21.95
CA GLN A 185 -6.82 -2.82 -21.39
C GLN A 185 -7.75 -3.59 -22.35
N LYS A 186 -7.74 -3.26 -23.64
CA LYS A 186 -8.50 -4.01 -24.66
C LYS A 186 -8.11 -5.47 -24.74
N HIS A 187 -6.80 -5.76 -24.75
CA HIS A 187 -6.29 -7.12 -24.76
C HIS A 187 -6.83 -7.93 -23.57
N ARG A 188 -6.77 -7.35 -22.36
CA ARG A 188 -7.33 -7.94 -21.14
C ARG A 188 -8.82 -8.22 -21.28
N LEU A 189 -9.63 -7.24 -21.71
CA LEU A 189 -11.08 -7.42 -21.86
C LEU A 189 -11.44 -8.50 -22.89
N ILE A 190 -10.71 -8.57 -24.00
CA ILE A 190 -10.89 -9.63 -25.00
C ILE A 190 -10.54 -11.00 -24.42
N TRP A 191 -9.45 -11.08 -23.64
CA TRP A 191 -9.02 -12.31 -22.99
C TRP A 191 -10.04 -12.78 -21.93
N GLU A 192 -10.55 -11.87 -21.10
CA GLU A 192 -11.58 -12.16 -20.09
C GLU A 192 -12.87 -12.68 -20.73
N ARG A 193 -13.29 -12.06 -21.83
CA ARG A 193 -14.44 -12.53 -22.62
C ARG A 193 -14.27 -13.95 -23.16
N ARG A 194 -13.03 -14.36 -23.48
CA ARG A 194 -12.72 -15.71 -23.97
C ARG A 194 -12.59 -16.76 -22.86
N HIS A 195 -12.37 -16.34 -21.61
CA HIS A 195 -12.11 -17.25 -20.48
C HIS A 195 -13.01 -16.97 -19.26
N PRO A 196 -14.35 -17.05 -19.42
CA PRO A 196 -15.28 -16.79 -18.31
C PRO A 196 -15.07 -17.73 -17.12
N GLN A 197 -14.66 -18.98 -17.37
CA GLN A 197 -14.40 -19.98 -16.32
C GLN A 197 -13.26 -19.56 -15.37
N ILE A 198 -12.22 -18.93 -15.90
CA ILE A 198 -11.08 -18.46 -15.09
C ILE A 198 -11.50 -17.24 -14.25
N MET A 199 -12.36 -16.38 -14.80
CA MET A 199 -12.87 -15.21 -14.10
C MET A 199 -13.83 -15.59 -12.97
N ALA A 200 -14.71 -16.57 -13.19
CA ALA A 200 -15.58 -17.11 -12.17
C ALA A 200 -14.77 -17.73 -11.01
N GLU A 201 -13.73 -18.50 -11.34
CA GLU A 201 -12.85 -19.11 -10.34
C GLU A 201 -12.05 -18.05 -9.56
N ARG A 202 -11.48 -17.04 -10.25
CA ARG A 202 -10.78 -15.92 -9.59
C ARG A 202 -11.70 -15.20 -8.61
N LYS A 203 -12.96 -14.96 -9.01
CA LYS A 203 -13.96 -14.32 -8.15
C LYS A 203 -14.27 -15.18 -6.92
N ARG A 204 -14.47 -16.49 -7.10
CA ARG A 204 -14.69 -17.44 -6.00
C ARG A 204 -13.55 -17.40 -4.99
N VAL A 205 -12.31 -17.51 -5.47
CA VAL A 205 -11.10 -17.49 -4.65
C VAL A 205 -10.95 -16.17 -3.88
N TYR A 206 -11.24 -15.04 -4.53
CA TYR A 206 -11.23 -13.72 -3.89
C TYR A 206 -12.31 -13.55 -2.83
N ASP A 207 -13.54 -14.00 -3.10
CA ASP A 207 -14.64 -13.95 -2.14
C ASP A 207 -14.35 -14.85 -0.92
N GLU A 208 -13.72 -16.01 -1.13
CA GLU A 208 -13.26 -16.90 -0.06
C GLU A 208 -12.18 -16.27 0.80
N HIS A 209 -11.20 -15.60 0.18
CA HIS A 209 -10.16 -14.86 0.88
C HIS A 209 -10.75 -13.72 1.73
N LYS A 210 -11.67 -12.94 1.19
CA LYS A 210 -12.36 -11.88 1.95
C LYS A 210 -13.15 -12.42 3.14
N LYS A 211 -13.79 -13.58 2.99
CA LYS A 211 -14.46 -14.28 4.11
C LYS A 211 -13.44 -14.75 5.15
N ALA A 212 -12.34 -15.35 4.73
CA ALA A 212 -11.26 -15.78 5.62
C ALA A 212 -10.66 -14.60 6.40
N MET A 213 -10.46 -13.46 5.74
CA MET A 213 -10.02 -12.21 6.36
C MET A 213 -11.01 -11.70 7.42
N ALA A 214 -12.32 -11.74 7.14
CA ALA A 214 -13.35 -11.36 8.10
C ALA A 214 -13.42 -12.31 9.30
N GLU A 215 -13.09 -13.59 9.11
CA GLU A 215 -12.96 -14.61 10.16
C GLU A 215 -11.62 -14.51 10.94
N GLY A 216 -10.70 -13.62 10.54
CA GLY A 216 -9.39 -13.46 11.17
C GLY A 216 -8.34 -14.49 10.75
N LYS A 217 -8.61 -15.30 9.72
CA LYS A 217 -7.66 -16.26 9.14
C LYS A 217 -6.87 -15.56 8.04
N TYR A 218 -5.64 -15.18 8.35
CA TYR A 218 -4.79 -14.44 7.41
C TYR A 218 -3.77 -15.33 6.70
N GLU A 219 -3.80 -15.34 5.37
CA GLU A 219 -2.81 -16.00 4.53
C GLU A 219 -2.00 -14.99 3.73
N LEU A 220 -0.73 -14.79 4.12
CA LEU A 220 0.24 -13.94 3.41
C LEU A 220 0.52 -14.37 1.96
N LYS A 221 0.20 -15.61 1.59
CA LYS A 221 0.54 -16.21 0.29
C LYS A 221 -0.58 -16.16 -0.74
N PHE A 222 -1.71 -15.51 -0.41
CA PHE A 222 -2.86 -15.44 -1.30
C PHE A 222 -2.54 -14.74 -2.63
N TRP A 223 -1.98 -13.54 -2.56
CA TRP A 223 -1.65 -12.71 -3.72
C TRP A 223 -0.40 -13.19 -4.47
N ASN A 224 0.55 -13.81 -3.77
CA ASN A 224 1.74 -14.40 -4.36
C ASN A 224 1.99 -15.82 -3.83
N LYS A 225 1.70 -16.81 -4.69
CA LYS A 225 1.87 -18.24 -4.38
C LYS A 225 3.34 -18.67 -4.28
N PHE A 226 4.26 -17.90 -4.86
CA PHE A 226 5.65 -18.30 -5.04
C PHE A 226 6.65 -17.52 -4.18
N ALA A 227 6.28 -16.36 -3.63
CA ALA A 227 7.14 -15.61 -2.70
C ALA A 227 6.34 -14.80 -1.66
N LEU A 228 6.88 -14.71 -0.45
CA LEU A 228 6.46 -13.71 0.53
C LEU A 228 6.78 -12.30 -0.01
N TYR A 229 6.03 -11.29 0.42
CA TYR A 229 6.28 -9.87 0.08
C TYR A 229 7.77 -9.51 0.13
N ASP A 230 8.45 -9.95 1.18
CA ASP A 230 9.87 -9.70 1.39
C ASP A 230 10.74 -10.27 0.26
N LYS A 231 10.42 -11.41 -0.38
CA LYS A 231 11.26 -12.06 -1.41
C LYS A 231 11.00 -11.61 -2.85
N LYS A 232 10.19 -10.57 -3.06
CA LYS A 232 9.86 -10.06 -4.40
C LYS A 232 11.10 -9.54 -5.16
N TYR A 233 12.18 -9.20 -4.46
CA TYR A 233 13.48 -8.79 -5.03
C TYR A 233 14.21 -9.90 -5.81
N GLU A 234 13.84 -11.18 -5.61
CA GLU A 234 14.47 -12.32 -6.29
C GLU A 234 13.89 -12.58 -7.70
N TYR A 235 12.80 -11.90 -8.07
CA TYR A 235 12.22 -11.95 -9.40
C TYR A 235 12.73 -10.76 -10.21
N HIS A 236 13.53 -11.05 -11.25
CA HIS A 236 14.15 -10.04 -12.13
C HIS A 236 13.12 -9.06 -12.69
N GLY A 237 12.99 -7.92 -12.03
CA GLY A 237 12.04 -6.87 -12.34
C GLY A 237 12.23 -5.71 -11.36
N GLY A 238 13.33 -4.97 -11.52
CA GLY A 238 13.51 -3.67 -10.86
C GLY A 238 14.64 -3.59 -9.84
N THR A 239 15.87 -3.86 -10.25
CA THR A 239 17.06 -3.40 -9.51
C THR A 239 17.55 -2.07 -10.08
N PHE A 240 17.00 -0.95 -9.59
CA PHE A 240 17.82 0.25 -9.35
C PHE A 240 17.12 1.34 -8.52
N PHE A 241 15.79 1.40 -8.50
CA PHE A 241 15.02 2.27 -7.60
C PHE A 241 13.77 1.52 -7.14
N GLY A 242 13.50 1.54 -5.83
CA GLY A 242 12.56 0.69 -5.09
C GLY A 242 11.27 0.25 -5.80
N HIS A 243 10.84 -0.96 -5.43
CA HIS A 243 9.63 -1.71 -5.79
C HIS A 243 8.32 -0.91 -5.95
N HIS A 244 8.17 -0.06 -6.98
CA HIS A 244 6.91 0.64 -7.29
C HIS A 244 7.04 1.67 -8.43
N TRP A 245 8.25 2.13 -8.74
CA TRP A 245 8.41 3.31 -9.59
C TRP A 245 8.67 2.98 -11.06
N ASN A 246 9.39 1.89 -11.35
CA ASN A 246 9.71 1.49 -12.71
C ASN A 246 9.42 -0.01 -12.92
N ASN A 247 8.14 -0.38 -13.01
CA ASN A 247 7.70 -1.71 -13.50
C ASN A 247 7.82 -1.83 -15.02
N THR A 248 8.86 -1.19 -15.55
CA THR A 248 8.93 -0.71 -16.90
C THR A 248 10.25 -1.15 -17.48
N LYS A 249 10.19 -1.84 -18.62
CA LYS A 249 11.38 -2.41 -19.26
C LYS A 249 12.40 -1.32 -19.57
N LEU A 250 13.67 -1.62 -19.31
CA LEU A 250 14.73 -0.78 -19.84
C LEU A 250 14.74 -0.95 -21.38
N PRO A 251 14.99 0.12 -22.16
CA PRO A 251 14.95 0.05 -23.62
C PRO A 251 15.89 -1.03 -24.23
N PHE A 252 16.93 -1.45 -23.50
CA PHE A 252 17.90 -2.44 -23.93
C PHE A 252 17.55 -3.90 -23.56
N GLU A 253 16.57 -4.15 -22.69
CA GLU A 253 16.18 -5.50 -22.25
C GLU A 253 15.41 -6.29 -23.33
N GLY A 254 15.06 -5.65 -24.46
CA GLY A 254 14.36 -6.29 -25.58
C GLY A 254 12.97 -6.82 -25.20
N ASP A 255 12.47 -7.81 -25.97
CA ASP A 255 11.13 -8.36 -25.82
C ASP A 255 10.95 -9.32 -24.62
N GLN A 256 11.97 -9.51 -23.79
CA GLN A 256 11.84 -10.38 -22.62
C GLN A 256 10.79 -9.81 -21.66
N PRO A 257 9.69 -10.53 -21.37
CA PRO A 257 8.69 -10.04 -20.43
C PRO A 257 9.27 -10.02 -19.00
N ILE A 258 8.75 -9.11 -18.17
CA ILE A 258 9.07 -9.07 -16.73
C ILE A 258 8.33 -10.22 -16.03
N SER A 259 7.14 -10.57 -16.54
CA SER A 259 6.52 -11.87 -16.31
C SER A 259 7.30 -12.99 -17.00
N LYS A 260 7.04 -14.25 -16.61
CA LYS A 260 7.76 -15.39 -17.19
C LYS A 260 7.52 -15.43 -18.72
N ASP A 261 8.58 -15.68 -19.50
CA ASP A 261 8.57 -15.67 -20.99
C ASP A 261 7.36 -16.41 -21.61
N TRP A 262 6.83 -15.98 -22.76
CA TRP A 262 5.85 -16.76 -23.53
C TRP A 262 6.41 -18.14 -23.89
N ARG A 263 7.73 -18.25 -24.09
CA ARG A 263 8.43 -19.53 -24.25
C ARG A 263 8.36 -20.39 -22.99
N TYR A 264 8.38 -19.77 -21.82
CA TYR A 264 8.19 -20.46 -20.55
C TYR A 264 6.76 -21.01 -20.45
N TYR A 265 5.72 -20.24 -20.78
CA TYR A 265 4.34 -20.74 -20.77
C TYR A 265 4.10 -21.83 -21.81
N LYS A 266 4.74 -21.71 -22.99
CA LYS A 266 4.75 -22.77 -23.99
C LYS A 266 5.38 -24.06 -23.43
N LYS A 267 6.55 -23.96 -22.79
CA LYS A 267 7.22 -25.10 -22.14
C LYS A 267 6.41 -25.69 -20.98
N LEU A 268 5.69 -24.86 -20.22
CA LEU A 268 4.81 -25.33 -19.15
C LEU A 268 3.55 -26.03 -19.70
N SER A 269 3.05 -25.59 -20.86
CA SER A 269 1.95 -26.26 -21.55
C SER A 269 2.36 -27.61 -22.14
N GLU A 270 3.62 -27.71 -22.59
CA GLU A 270 4.24 -28.93 -23.10
C GLU A 270 4.61 -29.89 -21.94
N ASP A 271 5.05 -29.36 -20.80
CA ASP A 271 5.45 -30.12 -19.63
C ASP A 271 4.94 -29.49 -18.31
N LYS A 272 3.99 -30.19 -17.68
CA LYS A 272 3.34 -29.76 -16.42
C LYS A 272 4.30 -29.72 -15.23
N ASP A 273 5.45 -30.41 -15.30
CA ASP A 273 6.44 -30.50 -14.22
C ASP A 273 7.66 -29.60 -14.48
N PHE A 274 7.64 -28.75 -15.52
CA PHE A 274 8.72 -27.82 -15.86
C PHE A 274 9.15 -26.94 -14.67
N ASP A 275 8.20 -26.49 -13.85
CA ASP A 275 8.48 -25.66 -12.67
C ASP A 275 9.19 -26.44 -11.56
N LYS A 276 8.80 -27.70 -11.34
CA LYS A 276 9.39 -28.54 -10.29
C LYS A 276 10.88 -28.83 -10.51
N ARG A 277 11.33 -28.79 -11.77
CA ARG A 277 12.71 -29.11 -12.14
C ARG A 277 13.63 -27.89 -12.17
N ASN A 278 13.09 -26.69 -12.42
CA ASN A 278 13.91 -25.51 -12.71
C ASN A 278 13.89 -24.44 -11.60
N TYR A 279 12.99 -24.53 -10.63
CA TYR A 279 12.99 -23.64 -9.45
C TYR A 279 13.76 -24.26 -8.28
N PRO A 280 14.30 -23.43 -7.35
CA PRO A 280 15.08 -23.90 -6.23
C PRO A 280 14.34 -24.98 -5.43
N ILE A 281 15.05 -26.06 -5.09
CA ILE A 281 14.50 -27.24 -4.39
C ILE A 281 13.67 -26.83 -3.15
N TRP A 282 14.14 -25.84 -2.38
CA TRP A 282 13.47 -25.34 -1.18
C TRP A 282 12.07 -24.74 -1.45
N LEU A 283 11.83 -24.20 -2.65
CA LEU A 283 10.53 -23.64 -3.05
C LEU A 283 9.54 -24.75 -3.40
N ASN A 284 10.03 -25.80 -4.06
CA ASN A 284 9.24 -26.99 -4.41
C ASN A 284 8.84 -27.78 -3.16
N GLU A 285 9.77 -27.93 -2.21
CA GLU A 285 9.49 -28.54 -0.90
C GLU A 285 8.43 -27.76 -0.12
N ALA A 286 8.43 -26.42 -0.18
CA ALA A 286 7.43 -25.59 0.49
C ALA A 286 6.03 -25.74 -0.13
N VAL A 287 5.94 -25.92 -1.45
CA VAL A 287 4.67 -26.15 -2.17
C VAL A 287 4.12 -27.54 -1.88
N GLU A 288 4.95 -28.58 -1.84
CA GLU A 288 4.51 -29.92 -1.43
C GLU A 288 4.05 -29.96 0.02
N LYS A 289 4.81 -29.34 0.94
CA LYS A 289 4.40 -29.22 2.35
C LYS A 289 3.07 -28.47 2.50
N ALA A 290 2.83 -27.43 1.71
CA ALA A 290 1.57 -26.70 1.73
C ALA A 290 0.39 -27.56 1.27
N LYS A 291 0.56 -28.40 0.23
CA LYS A 291 -0.49 -29.34 -0.23
C LYS A 291 -0.83 -30.39 0.81
N ILE A 292 0.19 -30.96 1.46
CA ILE A 292 0.00 -31.94 2.55
C ILE A 292 -0.79 -31.30 3.70
N LEU A 293 -0.43 -30.09 4.11
CA LEU A 293 -1.13 -29.35 5.16
C LEU A 293 -2.58 -28.99 4.78
N GLU A 294 -2.84 -28.69 3.50
CA GLU A 294 -4.19 -28.42 2.99
C GLU A 294 -5.06 -29.69 2.97
N GLU A 295 -4.50 -30.84 2.58
CA GLU A 295 -5.17 -32.15 2.64
C GLU A 295 -5.46 -32.57 4.08
N GLU A 296 -4.51 -32.38 4.99
CA GLU A 296 -4.71 -32.59 6.43
C GLU A 296 -5.79 -31.68 7.00
N ALA A 297 -5.84 -30.42 6.58
CA ALA A 297 -6.87 -29.48 7.00
C ALA A 297 -8.27 -29.82 6.44
N LYS A 298 -8.34 -30.36 5.21
CA LYS A 298 -9.59 -30.89 4.61
C LYS A 298 -10.06 -32.13 5.34
N ASN A 299 -9.15 -33.05 5.66
CA ASN A 299 -9.47 -34.28 6.40
C ASN A 299 -9.92 -34.00 7.83
N LYS A 300 -9.34 -32.99 8.52
CA LYS A 300 -9.78 -32.55 9.85
C LYS A 300 -11.13 -31.85 9.88
N LYS A 301 -11.61 -31.33 8.75
CA LYS A 301 -12.96 -30.75 8.61
C LYS A 301 -14.02 -31.78 8.22
N ALA A 302 -13.60 -32.96 7.78
CA ALA A 302 -14.48 -34.06 7.38
C ALA A 302 -14.78 -35.06 8.52
N VAL A 303 -14.14 -34.88 9.68
CA VAL A 303 -14.40 -35.56 10.97
C VAL A 303 -15.12 -34.58 11.88
#